data_AF-A0A947D241-F1
#
_entry.id   AF-A0A947D241-F1
#
_cell.length_a   1.000
_cell.length_b   1.000
_cell.length_c   1.000
_cell.angle_alpha   90.00
_cell.angle_beta   90.00
_cell.angle_gamma   90.00
#
_symmetry.space_group_name_H-M   'P 1'
#
loop_
_entity.id
_entity.type
_entity.pdbx_description
1 polymer ?
#
loop_
_entity_poly.entity_id
_entity_poly.type
_entity_poly.pdbx_seq_one_letter_code
_entity_poly.pdbx_strand_id
1 'polypeptide(L)'
;MQGNILTGPEVIERMAAAFERTDGELAERLLRALWAGEAAGGDARGKQSAALVVERPGGGYDGLSDRYLDLRVDDHPEPVRELERLLRLHRLVFQRPGAEDFVTIDAALRTELVRALARLGYLPSREDSGTARPGGAGGEGGAEEAVGAGRRLGAGVPSPGDAPEAPVDPAAVTEAAFRAALQAFHLRENFEMRLPPEGKIDRAVLAYLRERAAR
;
A
#
# COMPACT_ATOMS: atom_id res chain seq x y z
N MET A 1 6.62 -32.41 4.56
CA MET A 1 5.36 -31.88 3.99
C MET A 1 4.33 -32.99 3.95
N GLN A 2 3.04 -32.65 3.94
CA GLN A 2 1.95 -33.62 3.98
C GLN A 2 0.81 -33.13 3.07
N GLY A 3 0.04 -34.06 2.52
CA GLY A 3 -1.20 -33.77 1.81
C GLY A 3 -2.09 -35.00 1.71
N ASN A 4 -3.39 -34.78 1.58
CA ASN A 4 -4.41 -35.82 1.42
C ASN A 4 -5.11 -35.62 0.08
N ILE A 5 -5.57 -36.71 -0.55
CA ILE A 5 -6.30 -36.67 -1.83
C ILE A 5 -5.50 -35.90 -2.90
N LEU A 6 -4.18 -36.12 -2.94
CA LEU A 6 -3.32 -35.50 -3.94
C LEU A 6 -3.49 -36.22 -5.29
N THR A 7 -3.23 -35.47 -6.36
CA THR A 7 -3.19 -36.03 -7.73
C THR A 7 -2.03 -37.02 -7.94
N GLY A 8 -0.94 -36.89 -7.18
CA GLY A 8 0.20 -37.80 -7.22
C GLY A 8 1.26 -37.48 -6.14
N PRO A 9 2.23 -38.38 -5.89
CA PRO A 9 3.33 -38.15 -4.95
C PRO A 9 4.22 -36.95 -5.34
N GLU A 10 4.29 -36.65 -6.65
CA GLU A 10 5.09 -35.56 -7.19
C GLU A 10 4.69 -34.21 -6.60
N VAL A 11 3.45 -34.04 -6.17
CA VAL A 11 2.99 -32.82 -5.49
C VAL A 11 3.86 -32.51 -4.28
N ILE A 12 4.04 -33.49 -3.38
CA ILE A 12 4.83 -33.29 -2.15
C ILE A 12 6.31 -33.14 -2.46
N GLU A 13 6.84 -33.91 -3.41
CA GLU A 13 8.24 -33.86 -3.82
C GLU A 13 8.59 -32.48 -4.40
N ARG A 14 7.72 -31.93 -5.25
CA ARG A 14 7.91 -30.62 -5.88
C ARG A 14 7.79 -29.48 -4.88
N MET A 15 6.83 -29.56 -3.96
CA MET A 15 6.71 -28.57 -2.88
C MET A 15 7.97 -28.56 -2.01
N ALA A 16 8.47 -29.73 -1.59
CA ALA A 16 9.67 -29.83 -0.76
C ALA A 16 10.90 -29.30 -1.48
N ALA A 17 11.12 -29.72 -2.72
CA ALA A 17 12.25 -29.25 -3.53
C ALA A 17 12.18 -27.74 -3.82
N ALA A 18 10.99 -27.16 -3.97
CA ALA A 18 10.84 -25.71 -4.12
C ALA A 18 11.18 -24.97 -2.82
N PHE A 19 10.72 -25.46 -1.68
CA PHE A 19 11.03 -24.87 -0.37
C PHE A 19 12.53 -24.88 -0.05
N GLU A 20 13.22 -25.98 -0.36
CA GLU A 20 14.65 -26.16 -0.08
C GLU A 20 15.55 -25.32 -0.99
N ARG A 21 15.17 -25.14 -2.26
CA ARG A 21 15.96 -24.37 -3.25
C ARG A 21 15.66 -22.88 -3.29
N THR A 22 14.55 -22.45 -2.69
CA THR A 22 14.20 -21.04 -2.63
C THR A 22 14.97 -20.38 -1.49
N ASP A 23 15.76 -19.36 -1.82
CA ASP A 23 16.41 -18.49 -0.84
C ASP A 23 15.47 -17.38 -0.34
N GLY A 24 15.86 -16.72 0.75
CA GLY A 24 15.14 -15.58 1.31
C GLY A 24 14.24 -15.94 2.50
N GLU A 25 13.27 -15.06 2.78
CA GLU A 25 12.40 -15.20 3.95
C GLU A 25 11.53 -16.45 3.91
N LEU A 26 11.24 -17.01 5.09
CA LEU A 26 10.41 -18.21 5.24
C LEU A 26 9.06 -18.10 4.49
N ALA A 27 8.43 -16.93 4.52
CA ALA A 27 7.16 -16.66 3.82
C ALA A 27 7.26 -16.90 2.31
N GLU A 28 8.35 -16.45 1.67
CA GLU A 28 8.57 -16.65 0.23
C GLU A 28 8.78 -18.12 -0.09
N ARG A 29 9.59 -18.81 0.72
CA ARG A 29 9.91 -20.24 0.55
C ARG A 29 8.66 -21.10 0.63
N LEU A 30 7.79 -20.82 1.61
CA LEU A 30 6.50 -21.49 1.76
C LEU A 30 5.55 -21.19 0.60
N LEU A 31 5.47 -19.93 0.15
CA LEU A 31 4.65 -19.56 -1.00
C LEU A 31 5.12 -20.24 -2.30
N ARG A 32 6.44 -20.31 -2.54
CA ARG A 32 7.01 -21.03 -3.68
C ARG A 32 6.73 -22.52 -3.62
N ALA A 33 6.73 -23.10 -2.42
CA ALA A 33 6.30 -24.48 -2.23
C ALA A 33 4.83 -24.67 -2.67
N LEU A 34 3.90 -23.82 -2.22
CA LEU A 34 2.49 -23.89 -2.61
C LEU A 34 2.31 -23.81 -4.14
N TRP A 35 3.00 -22.88 -4.78
CA TRP A 35 3.01 -22.76 -6.25
C TRP A 35 3.48 -24.04 -6.94
N ALA A 36 4.56 -24.66 -6.45
CA ALA A 36 5.08 -25.89 -7.02
C ALA A 36 4.14 -27.08 -6.82
N GLY A 37 3.44 -27.15 -5.68
CA GLY A 37 2.42 -28.16 -5.42
C GLY A 37 1.21 -28.02 -6.34
N GLU A 38 0.71 -26.79 -6.51
CA GLU A 38 -0.39 -26.51 -7.43
C GLU A 38 -0.02 -26.86 -8.89
N ALA A 39 1.19 -26.47 -9.32
CA ALA A 39 1.69 -26.79 -10.67
C ALA A 39 1.90 -28.29 -10.90
N ALA A 40 2.15 -29.07 -9.84
CA ALA A 40 2.26 -30.52 -9.89
C ALA A 40 0.90 -31.24 -9.87
N GLY A 41 -0.21 -30.50 -9.83
CA GLY A 41 -1.58 -31.02 -9.88
C GLY A 41 -2.37 -30.82 -8.59
N GLY A 42 -1.70 -30.57 -7.46
CA GLY A 42 -2.34 -30.22 -6.19
C GLY A 42 -3.32 -31.28 -5.65
N ASP A 43 -4.35 -30.80 -4.96
CA ASP A 43 -5.48 -31.60 -4.48
C ASP A 43 -6.36 -32.03 -5.65
N ALA A 44 -6.70 -33.31 -5.74
CA ALA A 44 -7.48 -33.88 -6.83
C ALA A 44 -8.92 -33.35 -6.90
N ARG A 45 -9.41 -32.68 -5.85
CA ARG A 45 -10.70 -31.98 -5.84
C ARG A 45 -10.63 -30.59 -6.46
N GLY A 46 -9.44 -30.07 -6.71
CA GLY A 46 -9.19 -28.72 -7.18
C GLY A 46 -8.75 -27.75 -6.08
N LYS A 47 -8.59 -26.48 -6.46
CA LYS A 47 -8.14 -25.38 -5.59
C LYS A 47 -9.31 -24.48 -5.25
N GLN A 48 -9.35 -24.00 -3.99
CA GLN A 48 -10.39 -23.09 -3.50
C GLN A 48 -9.85 -22.11 -2.45
N SER A 49 -8.97 -22.58 -1.58
CA SER A 49 -8.42 -21.76 -0.49
C SER A 49 -6.92 -21.98 -0.31
N ALA A 50 -6.27 -21.00 0.31
CA ALA A 50 -4.87 -21.06 0.70
C ALA A 50 -4.59 -20.13 1.88
N ALA A 51 -3.63 -20.49 2.72
CA ALA A 51 -3.20 -19.65 3.83
C ALA A 51 -1.67 -19.71 3.99
N LEU A 52 -1.11 -18.61 4.47
CA LEU A 52 0.30 -18.48 4.81
C LEU A 52 0.40 -17.88 6.20
N VAL A 53 1.08 -18.60 7.09
CA VAL A 53 1.20 -18.22 8.49
C VAL A 53 2.66 -18.36 8.92
N VAL A 54 3.24 -17.30 9.46
CA VAL A 54 4.60 -17.30 10.00
C VAL A 54 4.61 -16.63 11.37
N GLU A 55 5.27 -17.29 12.31
CA GLU A 55 5.57 -16.78 13.65
C GLU A 55 7.05 -16.39 13.72
N ARG A 56 7.36 -15.31 14.42
CA ARG A 56 8.70 -14.86 14.74
C ARG A 56 8.65 -14.15 16.10
N PRO A 57 9.53 -14.47 17.05
CA PRO A 57 9.58 -13.76 18.33
C PRO A 57 9.59 -12.24 18.16
N GLY A 58 8.59 -11.55 18.73
CA GLY A 58 8.40 -10.10 18.59
C GLY A 58 8.23 -9.60 17.15
N GLY A 59 7.81 -10.47 16.24
CA GLY A 59 7.67 -10.16 14.81
C GLY A 59 6.32 -9.55 14.43
N GLY A 60 5.33 -9.60 15.32
CA GLY A 60 4.03 -8.98 15.08
C GLY A 60 4.04 -7.47 15.12
N TYR A 61 2.88 -6.88 14.87
CA TYR A 61 2.70 -5.43 14.82
C TYR A 61 3.25 -4.75 16.10
N ASP A 62 4.11 -3.74 15.92
CA ASP A 62 4.87 -3.05 16.97
C ASP A 62 5.62 -3.96 17.97
N GLY A 63 5.91 -5.20 17.57
CA GLY A 63 6.56 -6.21 18.41
C GLY A 63 5.67 -6.75 19.54
N LEU A 64 4.36 -6.51 19.48
CA LEU A 64 3.41 -6.85 20.55
C LEU A 64 2.92 -8.32 20.51
N SER A 65 3.32 -9.08 19.49
CA SER A 65 3.05 -10.51 19.38
C SER A 65 4.12 -11.21 18.55
N ASP A 66 4.05 -12.55 18.50
CA ASP A 66 4.93 -13.34 17.65
C ASP A 66 4.37 -13.53 16.23
N ARG A 67 3.12 -13.10 15.97
CA ARG A 67 2.46 -13.27 14.68
C ARG A 67 3.06 -12.35 13.64
N TYR A 68 4.09 -12.83 12.93
CA TYR A 68 4.76 -12.08 11.89
C TYR A 68 3.88 -11.86 10.66
N LEU A 69 3.14 -12.89 10.23
CA LEU A 69 2.11 -12.77 9.20
C LEU A 69 1.06 -13.88 9.33
N ASP A 70 -0.20 -13.53 9.03
CA ASP A 70 -1.33 -14.43 8.85
C ASP A 70 -2.12 -13.95 7.63
N LEU A 71 -1.96 -14.62 6.51
CA LEU A 71 -2.60 -14.29 5.25
C LEU A 71 -3.49 -15.45 4.83
N ARG A 72 -4.74 -15.14 4.49
CA ARG A 72 -5.75 -16.16 4.18
C ARG A 72 -6.54 -15.75 2.94
N VAL A 73 -6.78 -16.74 2.09
CA VAL A 73 -7.71 -16.69 0.98
C VAL A 73 -8.66 -17.85 1.21
N ASP A 74 -9.84 -17.56 1.74
CA ASP A 74 -10.78 -18.60 2.16
C ASP A 74 -11.65 -19.13 1.00
N ASP A 75 -11.83 -18.35 -0.07
CA ASP A 75 -12.53 -18.76 -1.29
C ASP A 75 -12.07 -17.93 -2.52
N HIS A 76 -11.37 -18.56 -3.46
CA HIS A 76 -10.96 -17.95 -4.72
C HIS A 76 -10.60 -19.04 -5.74
N PRO A 77 -10.90 -18.88 -7.05
CA PRO A 77 -10.50 -19.84 -8.07
C PRO A 77 -8.98 -19.97 -8.22
N GLU A 78 -8.22 -18.94 -7.85
CA GLU A 78 -6.75 -18.90 -7.91
C GLU A 78 -6.17 -18.51 -6.53
N PRO A 79 -6.27 -19.38 -5.50
CA PRO A 79 -6.02 -18.96 -4.12
C PRO A 79 -4.53 -18.75 -3.84
N VAL A 80 -3.61 -19.51 -4.44
CA VAL A 80 -2.16 -19.33 -4.26
C VAL A 80 -1.69 -18.02 -4.91
N ARG A 81 -2.21 -17.69 -6.10
CA ARG A 81 -1.94 -16.41 -6.77
C ARG A 81 -2.43 -15.23 -5.94
N GLU A 82 -3.60 -15.36 -5.33
CA GLU A 82 -4.16 -14.32 -4.48
C GLU A 82 -3.38 -14.18 -3.16
N LEU A 83 -2.93 -15.30 -2.60
CA LEU A 83 -2.04 -15.31 -1.43
C LEU A 83 -0.70 -14.61 -1.72
N GLU A 84 -0.15 -14.78 -2.92
CA GLU A 84 1.03 -14.02 -3.37
C GLU A 84 0.75 -12.52 -3.46
N ARG A 85 -0.42 -12.12 -3.96
CA ARG A 85 -0.84 -10.70 -3.98
C ARG A 85 -0.91 -10.13 -2.56
N LEU A 86 -1.51 -10.87 -1.63
CA LEU A 86 -1.59 -10.48 -0.22
C LEU A 86 -0.20 -10.38 0.41
N LEU A 87 0.71 -11.31 0.12
CA LEU A 87 2.09 -11.25 0.62
C LEU A 87 2.81 -10.00 0.11
N ARG A 88 2.69 -9.67 -1.18
CA ARG A 88 3.27 -8.43 -1.74
C ARG A 88 2.72 -7.18 -1.06
N LEU A 89 1.41 -7.11 -0.82
CA LEU A 89 0.79 -5.98 -0.10
C LEU A 89 1.25 -5.91 1.35
N HIS A 90 1.30 -7.04 2.04
CA HIS A 90 1.79 -7.11 3.41
C HIS A 90 3.22 -6.58 3.49
N ARG A 91 4.10 -6.97 2.56
CA ARG A 91 5.47 -6.45 2.48
C ARG A 91 5.50 -4.95 2.20
N LEU A 92 4.69 -4.49 1.26
CA LEU A 92 4.62 -3.08 0.91
C LEU A 92 4.19 -2.21 2.10
N VAL A 93 3.26 -2.68 2.94
CA VAL A 93 2.71 -1.88 4.05
C VAL A 93 3.50 -2.05 5.34
N PHE A 94 3.90 -3.28 5.70
CA PHE A 94 4.41 -3.59 7.04
C PHE A 94 5.92 -3.82 7.11
N GLN A 95 6.61 -4.11 6.00
CA GLN A 95 8.07 -4.25 6.05
C GLN A 95 8.72 -2.87 6.16
N ARG A 96 9.56 -2.71 7.19
CA ARG A 96 10.39 -1.52 7.35
C ARG A 96 11.51 -1.52 6.30
N PRO A 97 11.62 -0.46 5.48
CA PRO A 97 12.64 -0.36 4.46
C PRO A 97 14.04 -0.19 5.07
N GLY A 98 15.04 -0.78 4.42
CA GLY A 98 16.45 -0.50 4.69
C GLY A 98 16.86 0.87 4.14
N ALA A 99 18.06 1.33 4.48
CA ALA A 99 18.59 2.60 3.97
C ALA A 99 18.79 2.58 2.44
N GLU A 100 19.05 1.40 1.89
CA GLU A 100 19.26 1.08 0.47
C GLU A 100 17.99 1.14 -0.38
N ASP A 101 16.83 1.00 0.26
CA ASP A 101 15.51 1.01 -0.40
C ASP A 101 15.08 2.44 -0.78
N PHE A 102 15.75 3.45 -0.23
CA PHE A 102 15.46 4.84 -0.52
C PHE A 102 16.26 5.35 -1.70
N VAL A 103 15.58 6.04 -2.62
CA VAL A 103 16.20 6.77 -3.74
C VAL A 103 16.07 8.28 -3.53
N THR A 104 17.08 9.02 -3.97
CA THR A 104 17.06 10.48 -3.94
C THR A 104 16.07 11.03 -4.95
N ILE A 105 15.25 12.00 -4.53
CA ILE A 105 14.35 12.73 -5.40
C ILE A 105 15.15 13.81 -6.12
N ASP A 106 15.66 13.49 -7.31
CA ASP A 106 16.25 14.48 -8.21
C ASP A 106 15.16 15.30 -8.95
N ALA A 107 15.57 16.26 -9.77
CA ALA A 107 14.63 17.13 -10.50
C ALA A 107 13.71 16.37 -11.47
N ALA A 108 14.21 15.30 -12.08
CA ALA A 108 13.44 14.49 -13.03
C ALA A 108 12.39 13.65 -12.28
N LEU A 109 12.81 12.98 -11.20
CA LEU A 109 11.92 12.20 -10.35
C LEU A 109 10.89 13.10 -9.65
N ARG A 110 11.27 14.30 -9.19
CA ARG A 110 10.33 15.28 -8.65
C ARG A 110 9.23 15.61 -9.65
N THR A 111 9.60 15.86 -10.91
CA THR A 111 8.64 16.17 -11.98
C THR A 111 7.68 15.00 -12.22
N GLU A 112 8.21 13.78 -12.20
CA GLU A 112 7.41 12.55 -12.31
C GLU A 112 6.42 12.41 -11.15
N LEU A 113 6.90 12.54 -9.90
CA LEU A 113 6.10 12.43 -8.69
C LEU A 113 4.98 13.48 -8.65
N VAL A 114 5.28 14.73 -9.00
CA VAL A 114 4.27 15.79 -9.06
C VAL A 114 3.15 15.44 -10.04
N ARG A 115 3.48 14.94 -11.23
CA ARG A 115 2.46 14.52 -12.21
C ARG A 115 1.62 13.36 -11.71
N ALA A 116 2.25 12.36 -11.08
CA ALA A 116 1.54 11.22 -10.52
C ALA A 116 0.61 11.63 -9.37
N LEU A 117 1.10 12.46 -8.43
CA LEU A 117 0.31 12.97 -7.31
C LEU A 117 -0.86 13.84 -7.78
N ALA A 118 -0.66 14.67 -8.81
CA ALA A 118 -1.71 15.48 -9.41
C ALA A 118 -2.81 14.61 -10.04
N ARG A 119 -2.44 13.60 -10.84
CA ARG A 119 -3.41 12.66 -11.43
C ARG A 119 -4.24 11.93 -10.38
N LEU A 120 -3.63 11.63 -9.25
CA LEU A 120 -4.30 10.96 -8.13
C LEU A 120 -5.05 11.93 -7.19
N GLY A 121 -5.08 13.22 -7.50
CA GLY A 121 -5.83 14.23 -6.74
C GLY A 121 -5.18 14.69 -5.44
N TYR A 122 -3.86 14.48 -5.26
CA TYR A 122 -3.12 14.95 -4.08
C TYR A 122 -2.57 16.38 -4.22
N LEU A 123 -2.63 16.96 -5.42
CA LEU A 123 -2.26 18.35 -5.67
C LEU A 123 -3.48 19.10 -6.20
N PRO A 124 -3.74 20.33 -5.73
CA PRO A 124 -4.88 21.12 -6.17
C PRO A 124 -4.75 21.47 -7.65
N SER A 125 -5.87 21.54 -8.35
CA SER A 125 -5.94 22.13 -9.68
C SER A 125 -5.67 23.63 -9.55
N ARG A 126 -5.11 24.27 -10.59
CA ARG A 126 -4.81 25.71 -10.58
C ARG A 126 -6.04 26.58 -10.20
N GLU A 127 -7.24 26.06 -10.41
CA GLU A 127 -8.53 26.72 -10.12
C GLU A 127 -8.96 26.65 -8.63
N ASP A 128 -8.50 25.66 -7.85
CA ASP A 128 -8.88 25.52 -6.43
C ASP A 128 -8.23 26.58 -5.53
N SER A 129 -7.21 27.28 -6.04
CA SER A 129 -6.55 28.39 -5.34
C SER A 129 -7.31 29.73 -5.46
N GLY A 130 -8.45 29.76 -6.17
CA GLY A 130 -9.16 30.96 -6.62
C GLY A 130 -10.42 31.38 -5.86
N THR A 131 -10.81 30.76 -4.74
CA THR A 131 -11.97 31.23 -3.95
C THR A 131 -11.68 31.38 -2.46
N ALA A 132 -10.73 32.25 -2.11
CA ALA A 132 -10.88 33.01 -0.88
C ALA A 132 -11.96 34.09 -1.13
N ARG A 133 -13.23 33.79 -0.86
CA ARG A 133 -14.28 34.82 -0.83
C ARG A 133 -13.98 35.79 0.33
N PRO A 134 -13.88 37.12 0.08
CA PRO A 134 -13.75 38.10 1.14
C PRO A 134 -15.11 38.28 1.84
N GLY A 135 -15.05 38.66 3.11
CA GLY A 135 -16.18 38.63 4.05
C GLY A 135 -17.40 39.48 3.67
N GLY A 136 -18.53 39.06 4.23
CA GLY A 136 -19.75 39.85 4.33
C GLY A 136 -20.33 39.72 5.73
N ALA A 137 -20.33 40.82 6.47
CA ALA A 137 -20.98 40.97 7.77
C ALA A 137 -22.51 41.08 7.61
N GLY A 138 -23.27 40.60 8.60
CA GLY A 138 -24.64 41.04 8.84
C GLY A 138 -25.56 40.02 9.53
N GLY A 139 -26.09 40.38 10.70
CA GLY A 139 -27.45 40.00 11.12
C GLY A 139 -27.57 38.97 12.24
N GLU A 140 -28.02 39.46 13.41
CA GLU A 140 -28.35 38.71 14.63
C GLU A 140 -29.63 37.85 14.51
N GLY A 141 -29.74 36.82 15.36
CA GLY A 141 -31.04 36.31 15.85
C GLY A 141 -31.13 34.80 16.07
N GLY A 142 -31.41 34.38 17.31
CA GLY A 142 -32.11 33.12 17.62
C GLY A 142 -31.29 32.04 18.33
N ALA A 143 -31.63 31.79 19.59
CA ALA A 143 -31.08 30.71 20.43
C ALA A 143 -31.68 29.35 20.07
N GLU A 144 -30.87 28.28 20.15
CA GLU A 144 -31.22 26.99 20.81
C GLU A 144 -30.04 26.01 20.81
N GLU A 145 -30.09 25.07 21.76
CA GLU A 145 -29.05 24.16 22.27
C GLU A 145 -28.39 23.21 21.24
N ALA A 146 -27.09 22.92 21.40
CA ALA A 146 -26.54 21.61 21.08
C ALA A 146 -25.16 21.34 21.73
N VAL A 147 -25.11 20.16 22.35
CA VAL A 147 -24.01 19.38 22.93
C VAL A 147 -22.79 19.22 22.00
N GLY A 148 -21.58 19.22 22.57
CA GLY A 148 -20.41 18.51 22.01
C GLY A 148 -19.21 19.36 21.58
N ALA A 149 -18.36 19.79 22.53
CA ALA A 149 -17.12 20.51 22.25
C ALA A 149 -15.97 19.54 21.87
N GLY A 150 -15.91 19.14 20.60
CA GLY A 150 -14.73 18.56 19.96
C GLY A 150 -14.09 19.59 19.03
N ARG A 151 -12.99 20.21 19.49
CA ARG A 151 -12.25 21.25 18.75
C ARG A 151 -11.65 20.65 17.47
N ARG A 152 -12.24 20.93 16.30
CA ARG A 152 -11.69 20.55 14.99
C ARG A 152 -10.42 21.37 14.73
N LEU A 153 -9.26 20.75 14.89
CA LEU A 153 -8.02 21.16 14.24
C LEU A 153 -7.87 20.28 13.00
N GLY A 154 -7.97 20.88 11.82
CA GLY A 154 -7.77 20.16 10.56
C GLY A 154 -8.14 21.02 9.37
N ALA A 155 -7.12 21.54 8.69
CA ALA A 155 -7.26 22.02 7.32
C ALA A 155 -7.90 20.88 6.50
N GLY A 156 -9.06 21.15 5.91
CA GLY A 156 -9.84 20.16 5.16
C GLY A 156 -9.02 19.63 4.00
N VAL A 157 -8.66 18.36 4.07
CA VAL A 157 -8.15 17.62 2.91
C VAL A 157 -9.35 17.33 1.99
N PRO A 158 -9.31 17.70 0.70
CA PRO A 158 -10.42 17.45 -0.20
C PRO A 158 -10.65 15.95 -0.45
N SER A 159 -11.93 15.55 -0.57
CA SER A 159 -12.34 14.20 -0.99
C SER A 159 -12.14 14.03 -2.50
N PRO A 160 -11.70 12.87 -3.03
CA PRO A 160 -11.44 12.75 -4.46
C PRO A 160 -12.68 12.31 -5.25
N GLY A 161 -12.74 12.76 -6.49
CA GLY A 161 -13.70 12.32 -7.50
C GLY A 161 -13.28 12.74 -8.91
N ASP A 162 -12.71 13.93 -9.06
CA ASP A 162 -12.31 14.44 -10.37
C ASP A 162 -10.79 14.60 -10.45
N ALA A 163 -10.17 13.96 -11.44
CA ALA A 163 -8.81 14.30 -11.84
C ALA A 163 -8.78 15.78 -12.25
N PRO A 164 -7.70 16.52 -11.96
CA PRO A 164 -7.60 17.91 -12.37
C PRO A 164 -7.87 18.06 -13.87
N GLU A 165 -8.86 18.88 -14.24
CA GLU A 165 -9.33 19.10 -15.62
C GLU A 165 -8.22 19.69 -16.53
N ALA A 166 -7.19 20.30 -15.91
CA ALA A 166 -6.00 20.82 -16.57
C ALA A 166 -4.70 20.25 -15.96
N PRO A 167 -3.65 19.99 -16.78
CA PRO A 167 -2.40 19.45 -16.28
C PRO A 167 -1.71 20.44 -15.31
N VAL A 168 -1.40 19.96 -14.11
CA VAL A 168 -0.60 20.70 -13.12
C VAL A 168 0.81 20.94 -13.69
N ASP A 169 1.24 22.20 -13.73
CA ASP A 169 2.62 22.57 -14.11
C ASP A 169 3.59 22.20 -12.98
N PRO A 170 4.50 21.22 -13.19
CA PRO A 170 5.42 20.78 -12.13
C PRO A 170 6.37 21.87 -11.64
N ALA A 171 6.67 22.87 -12.48
CA ALA A 171 7.55 23.99 -12.11
C ALA A 171 6.86 24.99 -11.17
N ALA A 172 5.51 25.05 -11.19
CA ALA A 172 4.73 25.94 -10.33
C ALA A 172 4.46 25.36 -8.93
N VAL A 173 4.67 24.06 -8.73
CA VAL A 173 4.45 23.41 -7.42
C VAL A 173 5.59 23.74 -6.47
N THR A 174 5.28 24.45 -5.39
CA THR A 174 6.25 24.79 -4.34
C THR A 174 6.74 23.53 -3.62
N GLU A 175 7.92 23.61 -3.01
CA GLU A 175 8.47 22.49 -2.24
C GLU A 175 7.57 22.11 -1.04
N ALA A 176 6.96 23.10 -0.38
CA ALA A 176 6.01 22.85 0.70
C ALA A 176 4.76 22.10 0.23
N ALA A 177 4.19 22.48 -0.92
CA ALA A 177 3.02 21.80 -1.48
C ALA A 177 3.35 20.37 -1.93
N PHE A 178 4.51 20.18 -2.58
CA PHE A 178 4.99 18.86 -2.96
C PHE A 178 5.18 17.95 -1.76
N ARG A 179 5.86 18.41 -0.70
CA ARG A 179 6.04 17.66 0.54
C ARG A 179 4.72 17.30 1.22
N ALA A 180 3.79 18.25 1.29
CA ALA A 180 2.47 18.01 1.88
C ALA A 180 1.67 16.96 1.09
N ALA A 181 1.71 17.02 -0.24
CA ALA A 181 1.05 16.04 -1.11
C ALA A 181 1.67 14.64 -0.97
N LEU A 182 3.01 14.56 -0.96
CA LEU A 182 3.71 13.29 -0.77
C LEU A 182 3.41 12.70 0.61
N GLN A 183 3.38 13.51 1.67
CA GLN A 183 3.00 13.06 3.01
C GLN A 183 1.55 12.60 3.07
N ALA A 184 0.62 13.34 2.47
CA ALA A 184 -0.79 12.97 2.39
C ALA A 184 -0.99 11.64 1.64
N PHE A 185 -0.22 11.41 0.57
CA PHE A 185 -0.18 10.12 -0.12
C PHE A 185 0.27 8.99 0.79
N HIS A 186 1.37 9.14 1.53
CA HIS A 186 1.84 8.11 2.45
C HIS A 186 0.81 7.77 3.52
N LEU A 187 0.19 8.78 4.15
CA LEU A 187 -0.81 8.57 5.19
C LEU A 187 -2.08 7.91 4.65
N ARG A 188 -2.56 8.37 3.50
CA ARG A 188 -3.79 7.83 2.90
C ARG A 188 -3.64 6.40 2.42
N GLU A 189 -2.43 6.03 1.99
CA GLU A 189 -2.12 4.69 1.48
C GLU A 189 -1.48 3.76 2.53
N ASN A 190 -1.50 4.16 3.81
CA ASN A 190 -0.95 3.40 4.95
C ASN A 190 0.55 3.07 4.81
N PHE A 191 1.35 3.98 4.27
CA PHE A 191 2.81 3.86 4.16
C PHE A 191 3.55 4.56 5.31
N GLU A 192 2.96 4.65 6.51
CA GLU A 192 3.57 5.33 7.66
C GLU A 192 4.90 4.69 8.07
N MET A 193 5.00 3.37 7.93
CA MET A 193 6.21 2.59 8.18
C MET A 193 7.33 2.82 7.16
N ARG A 194 7.04 3.55 6.08
CA ARG A 194 7.96 3.85 4.96
C ARG A 194 8.14 5.34 4.72
N LEU A 195 7.82 6.17 5.73
CA LEU A 195 8.08 7.60 5.66
C LEU A 195 9.56 7.86 5.35
N PRO A 196 9.87 8.54 4.24
CA PRO A 196 11.24 8.65 3.80
C PRO A 196 12.02 9.71 4.60
N PRO A 197 13.35 9.56 4.68
CA PRO A 197 14.22 10.69 5.00
C PRO A 197 13.98 11.87 4.05
N GLU A 198 14.31 13.09 4.49
CA GLU A 198 14.13 14.29 3.68
C GLU A 198 14.80 14.17 2.30
N GLY A 199 14.06 14.53 1.24
CA GLY A 199 14.54 14.47 -0.15
C GLY A 199 14.64 13.06 -0.74
N LYS A 200 14.08 12.03 -0.10
CA LYS A 200 14.07 10.66 -0.62
C LYS A 200 12.66 10.09 -0.75
N ILE A 201 12.54 8.98 -1.47
CA ILE A 201 11.33 8.15 -1.53
C ILE A 201 11.73 6.67 -1.53
N ASP A 202 10.94 5.83 -0.87
CA ASP A 202 11.12 4.38 -0.90
C ASP A 202 10.78 3.82 -2.30
N ARG A 203 11.61 2.88 -2.80
CA ARG A 203 11.43 2.30 -4.14
C ARG A 203 10.11 1.57 -4.32
N ALA A 204 9.61 0.89 -3.29
CA ALA A 204 8.36 0.15 -3.37
C ALA A 204 7.17 1.11 -3.39
N VAL A 205 7.21 2.18 -2.59
CA VAL A 205 6.22 3.28 -2.63
C VAL A 205 6.22 3.96 -4.00
N LEU A 206 7.40 4.23 -4.57
CA LEU A 206 7.52 4.79 -5.92
C LEU A 206 6.90 3.87 -6.99
N ALA A 207 7.20 2.57 -6.93
CA ALA A 207 6.62 1.59 -7.86
C ALA A 207 5.09 1.53 -7.74
N TYR A 208 4.57 1.53 -6.51
CA TYR A 208 3.13 1.56 -6.25
C TYR A 208 2.47 2.83 -6.80
N LEU A 209 3.08 4.00 -6.57
CA LEU A 209 2.58 5.28 -7.09
C LEU A 209 2.50 5.27 -8.62
N ARG A 210 3.54 4.75 -9.29
CA ARG A 210 3.58 4.61 -10.76
C ARG A 210 2.47 3.73 -11.29
N GLU A 211 2.29 2.56 -10.68
CA GLU A 211 1.24 1.62 -11.09
C GLU A 211 -0.15 2.25 -10.95
N ARG A 212 -0.39 2.94 -9.83
CA ARG A 212 -1.68 3.56 -9.56
C ARG A 212 -1.98 4.75 -10.48
N ALA A 213 -0.98 5.58 -10.78
CA ALA A 213 -1.13 6.72 -11.67
C ALA A 213 -1.24 6.34 -13.18
N ALA A 214 -1.09 5.05 -13.50
CA ALA A 214 -1.24 4.50 -14.85
C ALA A 214 -2.60 3.82 -15.09
N ARG A 215 -3.42 3.65 -14.05
CA ARG A 215 -4.81 3.15 -14.13
C ARG A 215 -5.78 4.29 -14.41
#